data_AF-A0A537Z213-F1
#
_entry.id   AF-A0A537Z213-F1
#
_cell.length_a   1.000
_cell.length_b   1.000
_cell.length_c   1.000
_cell.angle_alpha   90.00
_cell.angle_beta   90.00
_cell.angle_gamma   90.00
#
_symmetry.space_group_name_H-M   'P 1'
#
loop_
_entity.id
_entity.type
_entity.pdbx_description
1 polymer ?
#
loop_
_entity_poly.entity_id
_entity_poly.type
_entity_poly.pdbx_seq_one_letter_code
_entity_poly.pdbx_strand_id
1 'polypeptide(L)'
;MAGAAGTVPSTASAGSKAAVDTKSILKYGTDLQQTDSGAGPTLDPALMKGDPRQNTWGNLVYDNLVRVAPDGRYVPGLATSWTFPDDKTIELSLRKITFQDRTPFNGDAVKFSFERTLRGGNVSNRDFLQLDTVEVVTDNTVRIQLKTAVVAAYLA
;
A
#
# COMPACT_ATOMS: atom_id res chain seq x y z
N MET A 1 -34.70 41.47 37.33
CA MET A 1 -33.63 41.08 38.29
C MET A 1 -32.97 39.84 37.70
N ALA A 2 -32.01 40.01 36.78
CA ALA A 2 -30.56 39.86 37.01
C ALA A 2 -30.19 38.38 37.26
N GLY A 3 -29.67 37.63 36.26
CA GLY A 3 -28.22 37.49 35.96
C GLY A 3 -27.87 35.99 36.11
N ALA A 4 -26.93 35.35 35.44
CA ALA A 4 -25.88 35.74 34.53
C ALA A 4 -25.56 34.55 33.60
N ALA A 5 -25.33 34.82 32.31
CA ALA A 5 -24.73 33.88 31.38
C ALA A 5 -23.23 33.80 31.68
N GLY A 6 -22.76 32.66 32.18
CA GLY A 6 -21.34 32.39 32.36
C GLY A 6 -20.67 32.16 31.02
N THR A 7 -19.97 33.16 30.51
CA THR A 7 -19.03 33.01 29.39
C THR A 7 -17.78 32.33 29.91
N VAL A 8 -17.53 31.09 29.45
CA VAL A 8 -16.24 30.43 29.64
C VAL A 8 -15.28 31.04 28.61
N PRO A 9 -14.16 31.68 29.02
CA PRO A 9 -13.19 32.15 28.05
C PRO A 9 -12.52 30.94 27.39
N SER A 10 -12.70 30.80 26.09
CA SER A 10 -11.86 29.93 25.25
C SER A 10 -10.48 30.56 25.19
N THR A 11 -9.57 30.11 26.04
CA THR A 11 -8.14 30.38 25.83
C THR A 11 -7.67 29.49 24.68
N ALA A 12 -7.60 30.07 23.49
CA ALA A 12 -6.83 29.51 22.39
C ALA A 12 -5.38 29.38 22.87
N SER A 13 -4.96 28.14 23.16
CA SER A 13 -3.55 27.82 23.35
C SER A 13 -2.85 28.05 22.02
N ALA A 14 -2.14 29.16 21.91
CA ALA A 14 -1.15 29.36 20.86
C ALA A 14 -0.10 28.25 21.03
N GLY A 15 -0.20 27.21 20.22
CA GLY A 15 0.75 26.12 20.18
C GLY A 15 2.13 26.68 19.83
N SER A 16 2.96 26.89 20.85
CA SER A 16 4.39 27.13 20.65
C SER A 16 4.93 25.90 19.92
N LYS A 17 5.50 26.12 18.72
CA LYS A 17 6.12 25.06 17.94
C LYS A 17 7.37 24.61 18.70
N ALA A 18 7.19 23.64 19.60
CA ALA A 18 8.26 23.07 20.39
C ALA A 18 9.36 22.59 19.43
N ALA A 19 10.61 22.95 19.74
CA ALA A 19 11.76 22.51 18.97
C ALA A 19 11.82 20.97 19.00
N VAL A 20 11.92 20.36 17.82
CA VAL A 20 11.98 18.89 17.68
C VAL A 20 13.33 18.43 18.19
N ASP A 21 13.35 17.74 19.34
CA ASP A 21 14.56 17.11 19.87
C ASP A 21 14.87 15.83 19.07
N THR A 22 15.87 15.91 18.19
CA THR A 22 16.32 14.80 17.34
C THR A 22 17.06 13.69 18.10
N LYS A 23 17.32 13.86 19.40
CA LYS A 23 17.93 12.82 20.26
C LYS A 23 16.89 12.02 21.07
N SER A 24 15.61 12.37 20.95
CA SER A 24 14.51 11.67 21.61
C SER A 24 14.32 10.26 21.06
N ILE A 25 14.02 9.29 21.95
CA ILE A 25 13.61 7.94 21.53
C ILE A 25 12.11 7.93 21.29
N LEU A 26 11.68 7.79 20.05
CA LEU A 26 10.29 7.51 19.70
C LEU A 26 9.99 6.03 19.97
N LYS A 27 9.14 5.74 20.96
CA LYS A 27 8.58 4.41 21.17
C LYS A 27 7.23 4.32 20.47
N TYR A 28 7.14 3.52 19.42
CA TYR A 28 5.90 3.27 18.68
C TYR A 28 5.47 1.82 18.90
N GLY A 29 4.24 1.63 19.36
CA GLY A 29 3.60 0.32 19.50
C GLY A 29 2.18 0.43 19.00
N THR A 30 1.79 -0.43 18.06
CA THR A 30 0.41 -0.53 17.59
C THR A 30 -0.19 -1.80 18.16
N ASP A 31 -1.41 -1.70 18.68
CA ASP A 31 -2.21 -2.89 18.95
C ASP A 31 -2.62 -3.52 17.61
N LEU A 32 -2.40 -4.83 17.48
CA LEU A 32 -2.80 -5.59 16.29
C LEU A 32 -4.27 -6.02 16.39
N GLN A 33 -4.86 -6.03 17.58
CA GLN A 33 -6.23 -6.50 17.83
C GLN A 33 -7.29 -5.45 17.46
N GLN A 34 -6.95 -4.16 17.49
CA GLN A 34 -7.84 -3.08 17.09
C GLN A 34 -7.74 -2.78 15.59
N THR A 35 -8.80 -3.14 14.88
CA THR A 35 -9.05 -2.71 13.50
C THR A 35 -10.39 -1.98 13.50
N ASP A 36 -10.43 -0.73 13.05
CA ASP A 36 -11.66 0.09 13.01
C ASP A 36 -12.68 -0.46 11.99
N SER A 37 -12.25 -1.41 11.17
CA SER A 37 -13.00 -2.03 10.08
C SER A 37 -13.68 -3.36 10.45
N GLY A 38 -13.60 -3.81 11.70
CA GLY A 38 -14.18 -5.08 12.17
C GLY A 38 -13.54 -6.34 11.55
N ALA A 39 -12.55 -6.17 10.67
CA ALA A 39 -11.70 -7.23 10.16
C ALA A 39 -10.56 -7.41 11.15
N GLY A 40 -10.71 -8.33 12.12
CA GLY A 40 -9.72 -8.59 13.17
C GLY A 40 -8.28 -8.79 12.65
N PRO A 41 -7.28 -8.91 13.55
CA PRO A 41 -5.86 -8.96 13.17
C PRO A 41 -5.62 -9.97 12.05
N THR A 42 -5.26 -9.48 10.86
CA THR A 42 -4.78 -10.31 9.77
C THR A 42 -3.40 -9.83 9.40
N LEU A 43 -2.45 -10.75 9.23
CA LEU A 43 -1.15 -10.45 8.63
C LEU A 43 -1.13 -10.81 7.14
N ASP A 44 -2.22 -11.38 6.60
CA ASP A 44 -2.29 -11.70 5.17
C ASP A 44 -2.57 -10.40 4.37
N PRO A 45 -1.62 -9.91 3.54
CA PRO A 45 -1.84 -8.71 2.73
C PRO A 45 -3.01 -8.84 1.77
N ALA A 46 -3.35 -10.06 1.32
CA ALA A 46 -4.52 -10.27 0.48
C ALA A 46 -5.83 -10.10 1.26
N LEU A 47 -5.84 -10.19 2.59
CA LEU A 47 -7.03 -10.06 3.43
C LEU A 47 -7.13 -8.70 4.14
N MET A 48 -6.12 -7.83 3.98
CA MET A 48 -6.17 -6.47 4.52
C MET A 48 -7.26 -5.64 3.81
N LYS A 49 -7.97 -4.79 4.55
CA LYS A 49 -9.09 -3.98 4.04
C LYS A 49 -8.77 -2.48 3.96
N GLY A 50 -7.48 -2.13 4.00
CA GLY A 50 -7.04 -0.73 3.89
C GLY A 50 -7.25 0.09 5.17
N ASP A 51 -7.43 -0.55 6.32
CA ASP A 51 -7.41 0.14 7.61
C ASP A 51 -6.04 0.85 7.79
N PRO A 52 -5.98 2.12 8.20
CA PRO A 52 -4.73 2.83 8.39
C PRO A 52 -3.74 2.10 9.32
N ARG A 53 -4.23 1.36 10.32
CA ARG A 53 -3.38 0.54 11.20
C ARG A 53 -2.83 -0.68 10.46
N GLN A 54 -3.66 -1.34 9.64
CA GLN A 54 -3.25 -2.44 8.77
C GLN A 54 -2.15 -2.02 7.78
N ASN A 55 -2.34 -0.87 7.13
CA ASN A 55 -1.35 -0.32 6.21
C ASN A 55 -0.05 0.06 6.94
N THR A 56 -0.12 0.55 8.18
CA THR A 56 1.07 0.97 8.93
C THR A 56 2.02 -0.20 9.19
N TRP A 57 1.54 -1.32 9.74
CA TRP A 57 2.42 -2.47 9.94
C TRP A 57 2.66 -3.25 8.63
N GLY A 58 1.69 -3.26 7.70
CA GLY A 58 1.85 -3.90 6.40
C GLY A 58 3.02 -3.31 5.61
N ASN A 59 3.19 -1.99 5.62
CA ASN A 59 4.32 -1.30 4.99
C ASN A 59 5.67 -1.50 5.71
N LEU A 60 5.67 -1.99 6.96
CA LEU A 60 6.89 -2.33 7.70
C LEU A 60 7.36 -3.76 7.40
N VAL A 61 6.43 -4.67 7.09
CA VAL A 61 6.71 -6.10 6.88
C VAL A 61 6.81 -6.43 5.39
N TYR A 62 5.98 -5.83 4.55
CA TYR A 62 5.88 -6.08 3.12
C TYR A 62 6.36 -4.86 2.32
N ASP A 63 6.79 -5.11 1.08
CA ASP A 63 7.19 -4.06 0.15
C ASP A 63 6.30 -4.11 -1.10
N ASN A 64 6.07 -2.94 -1.70
CA ASN A 64 5.22 -2.78 -2.87
C ASN A 64 6.07 -2.83 -4.15
N LEU A 65 5.48 -3.31 -5.25
CA LEU A 65 6.15 -3.26 -6.56
C LEU A 65 6.44 -1.82 -6.99
N VAL A 66 5.45 -0.94 -6.84
CA VAL A 66 5.54 0.48 -7.13
C VAL A 66 5.02 1.24 -5.91
N ARG A 67 5.69 2.34 -5.56
CA ARG A 67 5.31 3.21 -4.45
C ARG A 67 4.78 4.54 -4.99
N VAL A 68 3.96 5.22 -4.19
CA VAL A 68 3.50 6.58 -4.50
C VAL A 68 4.26 7.55 -3.60
N ALA A 69 4.98 8.49 -4.20
CA ALA A 69 5.70 9.53 -3.48
C ALA A 69 4.72 10.58 -2.91
N PRO A 70 5.15 11.42 -1.94
CA PRO A 70 4.28 12.44 -1.33
C PRO A 70 3.72 13.47 -2.32
N ASP A 71 4.36 13.63 -3.48
CA ASP A 71 3.93 14.48 -4.58
C ASP A 71 2.99 13.78 -5.57
N GLY A 72 2.55 12.55 -5.24
CA GLY A 72 1.64 11.74 -6.05
C GLY A 72 2.30 10.99 -7.21
N ARG A 73 3.61 11.12 -7.41
CA ARG A 73 4.31 10.41 -8.49
C ARG A 73 4.53 8.95 -8.12
N TYR A 74 4.38 8.07 -9.12
CA TYR A 74 4.80 6.68 -8.99
C TYR A 74 6.33 6.59 -9.01
N VAL A 75 6.90 5.91 -8.02
CA VAL A 75 8.34 5.71 -7.86
C VAL A 75 8.67 4.22 -7.70
N PRO A 76 9.89 3.79 -8.08
CA PRO A 76 10.32 2.40 -7.94
C PRO A 76 10.17 1.86 -6.51
N GLY A 77 9.69 0.62 -6.42
CA GLY A 77 9.68 -0.20 -5.21
C GLY A 77 10.50 -1.48 -5.44
N LEU A 78 9.83 -2.62 -5.38
CA LEU A 78 10.41 -3.89 -5.82
C LEU A 78 10.57 -3.98 -7.35
N ALA A 79 9.71 -3.28 -8.11
CA ALA A 79 9.92 -3.05 -9.53
C ALA A 79 10.81 -1.81 -9.71
N THR A 80 11.96 -1.98 -10.36
CA THR A 80 12.92 -0.90 -10.62
C THR A 80 12.48 0.02 -11.75
N SER A 81 11.73 -0.53 -12.70
CA SER A 81 11.22 0.16 -13.88
C SER A 81 10.01 -0.60 -14.43
N TRP A 82 9.19 0.11 -15.20
CA TRP A 82 8.08 -0.47 -15.93
C TRP A 82 7.90 0.19 -17.29
N THR A 83 7.41 -0.58 -18.26
CA THR A 83 7.09 -0.11 -19.60
C THR A 83 5.69 -0.55 -20.00
N PHE A 84 5.12 0.18 -20.97
CA PHE A 84 3.82 -0.10 -21.55
C PHE A 84 4.03 -0.35 -23.05
N PRO A 85 4.35 -1.60 -23.46
CA PRO A 85 4.59 -1.90 -24.88
C PRO A 85 3.33 -1.70 -25.74
N ASP A 86 2.15 -1.80 -25.15
CA ASP A 86 0.85 -1.49 -25.76
C ASP A 86 -0.12 -0.93 -24.70
N ASP A 87 -1.39 -0.74 -25.06
CA ASP A 87 -2.41 -0.14 -24.21
C ASP A 87 -2.98 -1.06 -23.12
N LYS A 88 -2.63 -2.35 -23.15
CA LYS A 88 -3.13 -3.41 -22.24
C LYS A 88 -2.02 -4.18 -21.52
N THR A 89 -0.76 -3.92 -21.82
CA THR A 89 0.38 -4.65 -21.28
C THR A 89 1.22 -3.76 -20.40
N ILE A 90 1.58 -4.27 -19.23
CA ILE A 90 2.56 -3.67 -18.32
C ILE A 90 3.71 -4.64 -18.14
N GLU A 91 4.94 -4.22 -18.46
CA GLU A 91 6.14 -5.01 -18.23
C GLU A 91 6.94 -4.41 -17.07
N LEU A 92 7.23 -5.22 -16.05
CA LEU A 92 7.92 -4.83 -14.83
C LEU A 92 9.31 -5.46 -14.80
N SER A 93 10.33 -4.64 -14.53
CA SER A 93 11.68 -5.12 -14.20
C SER A 93 11.84 -5.20 -12.69
N LEU A 94 12.23 -6.36 -12.16
CA LEU A 94 12.32 -6.64 -10.72
C LEU A 94 13.76 -6.52 -10.22
N ARG A 95 13.90 -5.92 -9.03
CA ARG A 95 15.19 -5.90 -8.32
C ARG A 95 15.56 -7.31 -7.81
N LYS A 96 16.86 -7.58 -7.69
CA LYS A 96 17.37 -8.80 -7.07
C LYS A 96 17.45 -8.63 -5.56
N ILE A 97 16.53 -9.27 -4.83
CA ILE A 97 16.52 -9.35 -3.37
C ILE A 97 16.12 -10.76 -2.91
N THR A 98 16.23 -11.01 -1.62
CA THR A 98 15.76 -12.23 -0.97
C THR A 98 14.75 -11.88 0.10
N PHE A 99 13.77 -12.76 0.32
CA PHE A 99 12.88 -12.70 1.46
C PHE A 99 13.63 -13.02 2.77
N GLN A 100 12.96 -12.82 3.90
CA GLN A 100 13.53 -13.05 5.24
C GLN A 100 13.89 -14.54 5.48
N ASP A 101 13.24 -15.46 4.77
CA ASP A 101 13.49 -16.90 4.79
C ASP A 101 14.63 -17.35 3.84
N ARG A 102 15.29 -16.39 3.17
CA ARG A 102 16.32 -16.56 2.14
C ARG A 102 15.83 -17.01 0.77
N THR A 103 14.53 -17.17 0.57
CA THR A 103 13.96 -17.47 -0.76
C THR A 103 14.20 -16.26 -1.68
N PRO A 104 14.61 -16.45 -2.95
CA PRO A 104 14.79 -15.33 -3.86
C PRO A 104 13.44 -14.68 -4.22
N PHE A 105 13.45 -13.36 -4.37
CA PHE A 105 12.34 -12.63 -4.98
C PHE A 105 12.49 -12.68 -6.50
N ASN A 106 11.50 -13.26 -7.18
CA ASN A 106 11.48 -13.44 -8.63
C ASN A 106 10.06 -13.24 -9.20
N GLY A 107 9.93 -13.40 -10.51
CA GLY A 107 8.65 -13.28 -11.19
C GLY A 107 7.59 -14.28 -10.74
N ASP A 108 7.97 -15.49 -10.34
CA ASP A 108 7.02 -16.49 -9.82
C ASP A 108 6.39 -16.04 -8.50
N ALA A 109 7.18 -15.44 -7.61
CA ALA A 109 6.67 -14.87 -6.36
C ALA A 109 5.64 -13.76 -6.63
N VAL A 110 5.90 -12.89 -7.62
CA VAL A 110 4.97 -11.86 -8.05
C VAL A 110 3.69 -12.48 -8.60
N LYS A 111 3.81 -13.42 -9.55
CA LYS A 111 2.67 -14.11 -10.15
C LYS A 111 1.79 -14.77 -9.07
N PHE A 112 2.41 -15.50 -8.14
CA PHE A 112 1.71 -16.14 -7.04
C PHE A 112 0.94 -15.12 -6.18
N SER A 113 1.55 -13.99 -5.84
CA SER A 113 0.89 -12.92 -5.07
C SER A 113 -0.34 -12.36 -5.78
N PHE A 114 -0.24 -12.04 -7.07
CA PHE A 114 -1.37 -11.53 -7.85
C PHE A 114 -2.52 -12.53 -7.93
N GLU A 115 -2.22 -13.79 -8.27
CA GLU A 115 -3.24 -14.83 -8.36
C GLU A 115 -3.88 -15.14 -7.00
N ARG A 116 -3.12 -15.09 -5.90
CA ARG A 116 -3.66 -15.27 -4.55
C ARG A 116 -4.66 -14.17 -4.21
N THR A 117 -4.34 -12.92 -4.51
CA THR A 117 -5.26 -11.78 -4.28
C THR A 117 -6.56 -11.95 -5.06
N LEU A 118 -6.50 -12.38 -6.32
CA LEU A 118 -7.69 -12.64 -7.13
C LEU A 118 -8.55 -13.78 -6.56
N ARG A 119 -7.95 -14.88 -6.10
CA ARG A 119 -8.67 -16.01 -5.50
C ARG A 119 -9.26 -15.68 -4.13
N GLY A 120 -8.59 -14.82 -3.36
CA GLY A 120 -8.98 -14.47 -1.99
C GLY A 120 -10.25 -13.61 -1.87
N GLY A 121 -10.78 -13.10 -2.99
CA GLY A 121 -12.06 -12.39 -3.04
C GLY A 121 -12.07 -11.01 -2.38
N ASN A 122 -10.98 -10.59 -1.73
CA ASN A 122 -10.84 -9.29 -1.11
C ASN A 122 -10.27 -8.28 -2.11
N VAL A 123 -10.98 -8.12 -3.22
CA VAL A 123 -10.73 -7.12 -4.26
C VAL A 123 -11.31 -5.78 -3.81
N SER A 124 -10.83 -5.27 -2.67
CA SER A 124 -11.13 -3.90 -2.24
C SER A 124 -10.63 -2.89 -3.28
N ASN A 125 -9.60 -3.26 -4.04
CA ASN A 125 -9.14 -2.51 -5.18
C ASN A 125 -9.74 -3.05 -6.50
N ARG A 126 -10.60 -2.25 -7.14
CA ARG A 126 -11.24 -2.56 -8.42
C ARG A 126 -10.23 -2.75 -9.56
N ASP A 127 -9.03 -2.21 -9.44
CA ASP A 127 -7.97 -2.33 -10.44
C ASP A 127 -7.59 -3.80 -10.71
N PHE A 128 -7.63 -4.66 -9.69
CA PHE A 128 -7.37 -6.09 -9.85
C PHE A 128 -8.43 -6.79 -10.71
N LEU A 129 -9.65 -6.25 -10.83
CA LEU A 129 -10.67 -6.83 -11.73
C LEU A 129 -10.28 -6.69 -13.20
N GLN A 130 -9.46 -5.69 -13.53
CA GLN A 130 -8.93 -5.45 -14.87
C GLN A 130 -7.75 -6.35 -15.20
N LEU A 131 -7.17 -7.05 -14.21
CA LEU A 131 -6.11 -8.03 -14.45
C LEU A 131 -6.68 -9.21 -15.26
N ASP A 132 -6.01 -9.55 -16.36
CA ASP A 132 -6.30 -10.75 -17.14
C ASP A 132 -5.33 -11.87 -16.75
N THR A 133 -4.04 -11.68 -17.04
CA THR A 133 -2.99 -12.66 -16.77
C THR A 133 -1.71 -12.00 -16.25
N VAL A 134 -0.90 -12.81 -15.55
CA VAL A 134 0.45 -12.46 -15.13
C VAL A 134 1.41 -13.53 -15.64
N GLU A 135 2.33 -13.11 -16.49
CA GLU A 135 3.32 -13.96 -17.15
C GLU A 135 4.72 -13.65 -16.64
N VAL A 136 5.48 -14.71 -16.35
CA VAL A 136 6.89 -14.60 -16.00
C VAL A 136 7.69 -14.70 -17.29
N VAL A 137 8.20 -13.57 -17.79
CA VAL A 137 9.01 -13.53 -19.01
C VAL A 137 10.43 -14.01 -18.70
N THR A 138 10.98 -13.56 -17.57
CA THR A 138 12.23 -14.04 -16.97
C THR A 138 12.12 -13.97 -15.45
N ASP A 139 13.06 -14.56 -14.71
CA ASP A 139 13.13 -14.44 -13.24
C ASP A 139 13.02 -12.99 -12.73
N ASN A 140 13.47 -12.02 -13.52
CA ASN A 140 13.49 -10.60 -13.17
C ASN A 140 12.53 -9.76 -14.02
N THR A 141 11.71 -10.36 -14.89
CA THR A 141 10.78 -9.65 -15.77
C THR A 141 9.41 -10.28 -15.69
N VAL A 142 8.43 -9.49 -15.28
CA VAL A 142 7.03 -9.92 -15.21
C VAL A 142 6.21 -9.08 -16.17
N ARG A 143 5.35 -9.73 -16.94
CA ARG A 143 4.39 -9.07 -17.81
C ARG A 143 2.99 -9.27 -17.27
N ILE A 144 2.26 -8.18 -17.17
CA ILE A 144 0.87 -8.13 -16.71
C ILE A 144 0.02 -7.76 -17.91
N GLN A 145 -0.98 -8.58 -18.21
CA GLN A 145 -1.98 -8.30 -19.23
C GLN A 145 -3.28 -7.83 -18.57
N LEU A 146 -3.89 -6.81 -19.16
CA LEU A 146 -5.14 -6.22 -18.72
C LEU A 146 -6.28 -6.53 -19.69
N LYS A 147 -7.48 -6.69 -19.15
CA LYS A 147 -8.71 -6.91 -19.93
C LYS A 147 -9.09 -5.68 -20.75
N THR A 148 -8.90 -4.50 -20.16
CA THR A 148 -9.24 -3.20 -20.73
C THR A 148 -8.00 -2.32 -20.82
N ALA A 149 -7.96 -1.42 -21.80
CA ALA A 149 -6.84 -0.52 -21.97
C ALA A 149 -6.63 0.39 -20.74
N VAL A 150 -5.38 0.65 -20.36
CA VAL A 150 -4.99 1.44 -19.16
C VAL A 150 -5.68 2.80 -19.13
N VAL A 151 -5.74 3.47 -20.27
CA VAL A 151 -6.39 4.80 -20.39
C VAL A 151 -7.91 4.70 -20.24
N ALA A 152 -8.52 3.63 -20.74
CA ALA A 152 -9.97 3.40 -20.61
C ALA A 152 -10.36 2.98 -19.19
N ALA A 153 -9.48 2.28 -18.45
CA ALA A 153 -9.75 1.82 -17.09
C ALA A 153 -9.83 2.95 -16.05
N TYR A 154 -9.21 4.11 -16.31
CA TYR A 154 -9.23 5.27 -15.41
C TYR A 154 -10.30 6.31 -15.77
N LEU A 155 -11.02 6.14 -16.88
CA LEU A 155 -12.03 7.07 -17.39
C LEU A 155 -13.47 6.50 -17.38
N ALA A 156 -13.66 5.29 -16.85
CA ALA A 156 -14.95 4.61 -16.71
C ALA A 156 -15.39 4.55 -15.25
#